data_AF-A0A2V6MZA6-F1
#
_entry.id   AF-A0A2V6MZA6-F1
#
_cell.length_a   1.000
_cell.length_b   1.000
_cell.length_c   1.000
_cell.angle_alpha   90.00
_cell.angle_beta   90.00
_cell.angle_gamma   90.00
#
_symmetry.space_group_name_H-M   'P 1'
#
loop_
_entity.id
_entity.type
_entity.pdbx_description
1 polymer ?
#
loop_
_entity_poly.entity_id
_entity_poly.type
_entity_poly.pdbx_seq_one_letter_code
_entity_poly.pdbx_strand_id
1 'polypeptide(L)'
;MLKISTVETRNQRRLVLEGKLIGPWTDELKVAYEMANSDLNGRELVIDLKNLTTISQAGENVLVELMKQGVKVRCCGVFTKYVLKQLTRRVRRNGAHE
;
A
#
# COMPACT_ATOMS: atom_id res chain seq x y z
N MET A 1 -9.95 -8.58 -10.08
CA MET A 1 -10.64 -7.70 -9.13
C MET A 1 -9.74 -7.48 -7.92
N LEU A 2 -9.79 -6.29 -7.33
CA LEU A 2 -9.17 -6.00 -6.05
C LEU A 2 -10.24 -6.10 -4.97
N LYS A 3 -9.89 -6.65 -3.81
CA LYS A 3 -10.67 -6.53 -2.59
C LYS A 3 -9.84 -5.79 -1.56
N ILE A 4 -10.44 -4.81 -0.91
CA ILE A 4 -9.84 -4.03 0.17
C ILE A 4 -10.61 -4.32 1.45
N SER A 5 -9.91 -4.59 2.55
CA SER A 5 -10.54 -4.83 3.85
C SER A 5 -9.75 -4.17 4.96
N THR A 6 -10.45 -3.61 5.95
CA THR A 6 -9.81 -2.97 7.11
C THR A 6 -9.82 -3.92 8.29
N VAL A 7 -8.65 -4.16 8.87
CA VAL A 7 -8.48 -4.91 10.12
C VAL A 7 -7.96 -3.97 11.18
N GLU A 8 -8.70 -3.83 12.27
CA GLU A 8 -8.32 -2.95 13.38
C GLU A 8 -7.85 -3.75 14.59
N THR A 9 -6.81 -3.22 15.22
CA THR A 9 -6.30 -3.65 16.52
C THR A 9 -6.13 -2.41 17.40
N ARG A 10 -5.81 -2.62 18.69
CA ARG A 10 -5.60 -1.51 19.64
C ARG A 10 -4.53 -0.52 19.17
N ASN A 11 -3.47 -1.00 18.50
CA ASN A 11 -2.30 -0.18 18.17
C ASN A 11 -2.13 0.05 16.67
N GLN A 12 -2.89 -0.66 15.83
CA GLN A 12 -2.69 -0.66 14.38
C GLN A 12 -4.02 -0.81 13.65
N ARG A 13 -4.20 -0.03 12.59
CA ARG A 13 -5.19 -0.24 11.53
C ARG A 13 -4.47 -0.77 10.30
N ARG A 14 -5.03 -1.79 9.67
CA ARG A 14 -4.43 -2.44 8.51
C ARG A 14 -5.40 -2.50 7.35
N LEU A 15 -4.97 -2.00 6.19
CA LEU A 15 -5.63 -2.22 4.91
C LEU A 15 -5.08 -3.48 4.26
N VAL A 16 -5.89 -4.52 4.17
CA VAL A 16 -5.53 -5.79 3.53
C VAL A 16 -5.97 -5.76 2.08
N LEU A 17 -5.02 -5.92 1.16
CA LEU A 17 -5.26 -5.95 -0.28
C LEU A 17 -5.21 -7.38 -0.80
N GLU A 18 -6.29 -7.82 -1.45
CA GLU A 18 -6.41 -9.17 -2.00
C GLU A 18 -6.72 -9.13 -3.49
N GLY A 19 -6.03 -9.96 -4.29
CA GLY A 19 -6.26 -10.06 -5.74
C GLY A 19 -5.32 -9.20 -6.57
N LYS A 20 -5.87 -8.41 -7.51
CA LYS A 20 -5.08 -7.71 -8.54
C LYS A 20 -5.09 -6.20 -8.33
N LEU A 21 -3.93 -5.61 -8.02
CA LEU A 21 -3.76 -4.16 -7.96
C LEU A 21 -3.33 -3.62 -9.33
N ILE A 22 -4.33 -3.24 -10.12
CA ILE A 22 -4.16 -2.73 -11.49
C ILE A 22 -4.91 -1.40 -11.65
N GLY A 23 -4.70 -0.70 -12.77
CA GLY A 23 -5.20 0.67 -13.01
C GLY A 23 -6.63 0.97 -12.53
N PRO A 24 -7.64 0.13 -12.85
CA PRO A 24 -9.01 0.36 -12.39
C PRO A 24 -9.22 0.46 -10.87
N TRP A 25 -8.29 -0.04 -10.07
CA TRP A 25 -8.41 -0.10 -8.61
C TRP A 25 -7.52 0.90 -7.88
N THR A 26 -6.76 1.74 -8.59
CA THR A 26 -5.83 2.67 -7.96
C THR A 26 -6.56 3.78 -7.21
N ASP A 27 -7.64 4.31 -7.77
CA ASP A 27 -8.43 5.37 -7.13
C ASP A 27 -9.18 4.84 -5.91
N GLU A 28 -9.74 3.63 -6.01
CA GLU A 28 -10.38 2.96 -4.86
C GLU A 28 -9.39 2.74 -3.71
N LEU A 29 -8.15 2.35 -4.02
CA LEU A 29 -7.11 2.22 -3.00
C LEU A 29 -6.76 3.57 -2.34
N LYS A 30 -6.70 4.66 -3.11
CA LYS A 30 -6.45 6.00 -2.55
C LYS A 30 -7.57 6.42 -1.61
N VAL A 31 -8.83 6.26 -2.03
CA VAL A 31 -9.99 6.59 -1.18
C VAL A 31 -9.98 5.75 0.10
N ALA A 32 -9.77 4.44 -0.01
CA ALA A 32 -9.69 3.57 1.16
C ALA A 32 -8.54 3.94 2.09
N TYR A 33 -7.40 4.35 1.53
CA TYR A 33 -6.26 4.86 2.30
C TYR A 33 -6.60 6.14 3.06
N GLU A 34 -7.17 7.16 2.42
CA GLU A 34 -7.52 8.42 3.09
C GLU A 34 -8.54 8.20 4.22
N MET A 35 -9.54 7.36 3.97
CA MET A 35 -10.52 6.97 4.99
C MET A 35 -9.86 6.24 6.17
N ALA A 36 -8.90 5.36 5.90
CA ALA A 36 -8.18 4.63 6.93
C ALA A 36 -7.13 5.47 7.67
N ASN A 37 -6.57 6.49 7.01
CA ASN A 37 -5.60 7.41 7.58
C ASN A 37 -6.27 8.48 8.47
N SER A 38 -7.55 8.74 8.23
CA SER A 38 -8.39 9.54 9.12
C SER A 38 -8.68 8.80 10.44
N ASP A 39 -8.78 9.52 11.55
CA ASP A 39 -9.16 8.99 12.87
C ASP A 39 -8.34 7.79 13.37
N LEU A 40 -7.02 7.83 13.12
CA LEU A 40 -6.12 6.80 13.62
C LEU A 40 -6.07 6.77 15.15
N ASN A 41 -6.34 7.87 15.86
CA ASN A 41 -6.36 7.93 17.33
C ASN A 41 -5.08 7.34 17.95
N GLY A 42 -3.92 7.70 17.38
CA GLY A 42 -2.61 7.19 17.80
C GLY A 42 -2.24 5.79 17.27
N ARG A 43 -3.10 5.15 16.47
CA ARG A 43 -2.81 3.88 15.81
C ARG A 43 -1.89 4.07 14.60
N GLU A 44 -1.08 3.07 14.34
CA GLU A 44 -0.30 2.98 13.11
C GLU A 44 -1.17 2.50 11.94
N LEU A 45 -1.02 3.10 10.76
CA LEU A 45 -1.61 2.58 9.52
C LEU A 45 -0.62 1.70 8.76
N VAL A 46 -1.07 0.51 8.35
CA VAL A 46 -0.29 -0.44 7.55
C VAL A 46 -1.07 -0.93 6.34
N ILE A 47 -0.43 -0.97 5.17
CA ILE A 47 -0.98 -1.63 3.98
C ILE A 47 -0.37 -3.04 3.88
N ASP A 48 -1.21 -4.07 3.84
CA ASP A 48 -0.81 -5.47 3.73
C ASP A 48 -1.03 -5.99 2.31
N LEU A 49 0.07 -6.28 1.63
CA LEU A 49 0.12 -6.74 0.25
C LEU A 49 0.17 -8.26 0.13
N LYS A 50 0.13 -9.02 1.25
CA LYS A 50 0.37 -10.48 1.27
C LYS A 50 -0.49 -11.26 0.26
N ASN A 51 -1.74 -10.84 0.05
CA ASN A 51 -2.71 -11.57 -0.78
C ASN A 51 -2.83 -10.98 -2.20
N LEU A 52 -1.91 -10.11 -2.61
CA LEU A 52 -1.84 -9.64 -3.99
C LEU A 52 -1.21 -10.70 -4.90
N THR A 53 -1.86 -10.95 -6.03
CA THR A 53 -1.43 -11.90 -7.06
C THR A 53 -0.94 -11.20 -8.32
N THR A 54 -1.23 -9.91 -8.49
CA THR A 54 -0.78 -9.12 -9.64
C THR A 54 -0.69 -7.65 -9.25
N ILE A 55 0.38 -6.98 -9.70
CA ILE A 55 0.56 -5.55 -9.56
C ILE A 55 0.96 -5.01 -10.93
N SER A 56 0.19 -4.10 -11.52
CA SER A 56 0.61 -3.42 -12.76
C SER A 56 1.43 -2.17 -12.46
N GLN A 57 1.99 -1.53 -13.49
CA GLN A 57 2.71 -0.27 -13.33
C GLN A 57 1.88 0.81 -12.62
N ALA A 58 0.58 0.90 -12.91
CA ALA A 58 -0.33 1.83 -12.22
C ALA A 58 -0.47 1.47 -10.73
N GLY A 59 -0.57 0.17 -10.43
CA GLY A 59 -0.57 -0.35 -9.06
C GLY A 59 0.71 -0.05 -8.29
N GLU A 60 1.86 -0.18 -8.95
CA GLU A 60 3.14 0.23 -8.36
C GLU A 60 3.23 1.73 -8.09
N ASN A 61 2.71 2.55 -9.01
CA ASN A 61 2.76 4.00 -8.87
C ASN A 61 1.94 4.48 -7.67
N VAL A 62 0.73 3.94 -7.48
CA VAL A 62 -0.09 4.28 -6.29
C VAL A 62 0.59 3.80 -5.01
N LEU A 63 1.21 2.63 -4.99
CA LEU A 63 1.96 2.17 -3.80
C LEU A 63 3.14 3.10 -3.49
N VAL A 64 3.88 3.58 -4.49
CA VAL A 64 4.96 4.55 -4.31
C VAL A 64 4.45 5.86 -3.72
N GLU A 65 3.32 6.37 -4.21
CA GLU A 65 2.68 7.59 -3.70
C GLU A 65 2.30 7.43 -2.22
N LEU A 66 1.65 6.33 -1.84
CA LEU A 66 1.28 6.05 -0.45
C LEU A 66 2.53 5.85 0.44
N MET A 67 3.57 5.18 -0.06
CA MET A 67 4.84 5.01 0.67
C MET A 67 5.54 6.35 0.92
N LYS A 68 5.43 7.33 0.00
CA LYS A 68 5.97 8.68 0.21
C LYS A 68 5.25 9.44 1.32
N GLN A 69 3.97 9.15 1.55
CA GLN A 69 3.20 9.71 2.67
C GLN A 69 3.53 9.04 4.02
N GLY A 70 4.50 8.11 4.05
CA GLY A 70 5.02 7.52 5.29
C GLY A 70 4.27 6.27 5.75
N VAL A 71 3.29 5.77 4.97
CA VAL A 71 2.59 4.54 5.35
C VAL A 71 3.55 3.34 5.36
N LYS A 72 3.39 2.48 6.37
CA LYS A 72 4.13 1.23 6.42
C LYS A 72 3.47 0.20 5.52
N VAL A 73 4.30 -0.61 4.86
CA VAL A 73 3.85 -1.67 3.97
C VAL A 73 4.31 -3.01 4.52
N ARG A 74 3.36 -3.92 4.71
CA ARG A 74 3.60 -5.31 5.03
C ARG A 74 3.51 -6.14 3.74
N CYS A 75 4.47 -7.02 3.54
CA CYS A 75 4.48 -7.94 2.41
C CYS A 75 4.86 -9.35 2.87
N CYS A 76 4.48 -10.35 2.09
CA CYS A 76 4.83 -11.74 2.34
C CYS A 76 4.93 -12.50 1.01
N GLY A 77 5.85 -13.46 0.94
CA GLY A 77 6.16 -14.18 -0.29
C GLY A 77 7.19 -13.47 -1.16
N VAL A 78 7.74 -14.21 -2.14
CA VAL A 78 8.84 -13.74 -2.99
C VAL A 78 8.40 -12.60 -3.91
N PHE A 79 7.21 -12.72 -4.52
CA PHE A 79 6.65 -11.74 -5.46
C PHE A 79 6.52 -10.34 -4.85
N THR A 80 5.79 -10.20 -3.75
CA THR A 80 5.52 -8.89 -3.13
C THR A 80 6.78 -8.29 -2.51
N LYS A 81 7.70 -9.11 -1.99
CA LYS A 81 9.03 -8.66 -1.52
C LYS A 81 9.88 -8.12 -2.66
N TYR A 82 9.88 -8.79 -3.82
CA TYR A 82 10.62 -8.34 -4.99
C TYR A 82 10.10 -6.98 -5.47
N VAL A 83 8.78 -6.85 -5.64
CA VAL A 83 8.15 -5.58 -6.02
C VAL A 83 8.50 -4.47 -5.02
N LEU A 84 8.32 -4.72 -3.71
CA LEU A 84 8.60 -3.71 -2.67
C LEU A 84 10.06 -3.23 -2.70
N LYS A 85 11.02 -4.13 -2.94
CA LYS A 85 12.44 -3.75 -3.09
C LYS A 85 12.65 -2.75 -4.24
N GLN A 86 11.95 -2.92 -5.36
CA GLN A 86 12.02 -1.97 -6.48
C GLN A 86 11.32 -0.65 -6.14
N LEU A 87 10.16 -0.69 -5.48
CA LEU A 87 9.43 0.51 -5.08
C LEU A 87 10.22 1.35 -4.07
N THR A 88 10.84 0.75 -3.05
CA THR A 88 11.68 1.46 -2.08
C THR A 88 12.85 2.19 -2.77
N ARG A 89 13.47 1.58 -3.79
CA ARG A 89 14.52 2.24 -4.59
C ARG A 89 13.97 3.44 -5.35
N ARG A 90 12.77 3.32 -5.94
CA ARG A 90 12.09 4.41 -6.65
C ARG A 90 11.73 5.56 -5.72
N VAL A 91 11.19 5.27 -4.52
CA VAL A 91 10.88 6.29 -3.50
C VAL A 91 12.14 7.08 -3.14
N ARG A 92 13.26 6.40 -2.85
CA ARG A 92 14.53 7.04 -2.47
C ARG A 92 15.11 7.92 -3.57
N ARG A 93 15.10 7.45 -4.82
CA ARG A 93 15.62 8.23 -5.96
C ARG A 93 14.81 9.49 -6.21
N ASN A 94 13.49 9.43 -6.02
CA ASN A 94 12.60 10.55 -6.30
C ASN A 94 12.60 11.61 -5.19
N GLY A 95 13.00 11.28 -3.96
CA GLY A 95 13.15 12.24 -2.86
C GLY A 95 14.53 12.92 -2.79
N ALA A 96 15.45 12.60 -3.71
CA ALA A 96 16.76 13.24 -3.82
C ALA A 96 16.77 14.48 -4.74
N HIS A 97 15.59 14.89 -5.23
CA HIS A 97 15.37 16.02 -6.13
C HIS A 97 14.50 17.13 -5.50
N GLU A 98 14.29 17.08 -4.19
CA GLU A 98 13.57 18.10 -3.40
C GLU A 98 14.52 18.80 -2.43
#